data_AF-A0A354ZEN1-F1
#
_entry.id   AF-A0A354ZEN1-F1
#
_cell.length_a   1.000
_cell.length_b   1.000
_cell.length_c   1.000
_cell.angle_alpha   90.00
_cell.angle_beta   90.00
_cell.angle_gamma   90.00
#
_symmetry.space_group_name_H-M   'P 1'
#
loop_
_entity.id
_entity.type
_entity.pdbx_description
1 polymer ?
#
loop_
_entity_poly.entity_id
_entity_poly.type
_entity_poly.pdbx_seq_one_letter_code
_entity_poly.pdbx_strand_id
1 'polypeptide(L)'
;MADNRELRVIVPEGLQEPKAFNSWHIFPRDAECFVLDFGESHASDTIALVSSSLLSARQYKDFVMSLLAAGLAYEDAYSEDLGLDLPKRKSEHTSTPADKED
;
A
#
# COMPACT_ATOMS: atom_id res chain seq x y z
N MET A 1 -13.72 23.57 27.53
CA MET A 1 -14.20 23.32 26.15
C MET A 1 -13.10 22.56 25.45
N ALA A 2 -13.37 21.37 24.91
CA ALA A 2 -12.37 20.58 24.21
C ALA A 2 -12.19 21.15 22.80
N ASP A 3 -10.96 21.53 22.45
CA ASP A 3 -10.56 21.89 21.10
C ASP A 3 -10.78 20.67 20.19
N ASN A 4 -11.89 20.66 19.44
CA ASN A 4 -12.11 19.69 18.38
C ASN A 4 -11.16 20.02 17.22
N ARG A 5 -9.91 19.53 17.31
CA ARG A 5 -8.95 19.58 16.20
C ARG A 5 -9.36 18.53 15.18
N GLU A 6 -10.31 18.88 14.34
CA GLU A 6 -10.69 18.06 13.20
C GLU A 6 -9.52 18.05 12.19
N LEU A 7 -8.90 16.88 12.02
CA LEU A 7 -7.89 16.62 11.00
C LEU A 7 -8.59 16.67 9.64
N ARG A 8 -8.45 17.79 8.93
CA ARG A 8 -8.95 17.94 7.57
C ARG A 8 -7.98 17.25 6.61
N VAL A 9 -8.30 16.02 6.22
CA VAL A 9 -7.57 15.29 5.18
C VAL A 9 -7.82 15.99 3.84
N ILE A 10 -6.80 16.65 3.30
CA ILE A 10 -6.87 17.30 1.99
C ILE A 10 -6.48 16.25 0.95
N VAL A 11 -7.48 15.72 0.23
CA VAL A 11 -7.26 14.84 -0.91
C VAL A 11 -7.19 15.72 -2.18
N PRO A 12 -6.05 15.76 -2.90
CA PRO A 12 -5.94 16.44 -4.19
C PRO A 12 -7.08 16.06 -5.13
N GLU A 13 -7.55 16.99 -5.96
CA GLU A 13 -8.72 16.79 -6.84
C GLU A 13 -8.57 15.54 -7.74
N GLY A 14 -7.37 15.30 -8.29
CA GLY A 14 -7.06 14.12 -9.10
C GLY A 14 -7.00 12.78 -8.34
N LEU A 15 -7.10 12.81 -7.01
CA LEU A 15 -7.14 11.63 -6.13
C LEU A 15 -8.52 11.44 -5.48
N GLN A 16 -9.50 12.29 -5.78
CA GLN A 16 -10.87 12.12 -5.29
C GLN A 16 -11.55 10.88 -5.88
N GLU A 17 -11.20 10.54 -7.13
CA GLU A 17 -11.59 9.31 -7.81
C GLU A 17 -10.34 8.47 -8.07
N PRO A 18 -9.88 7.68 -7.09
CA PRO A 18 -8.70 6.85 -7.27
C PRO A 18 -8.94 5.86 -8.40
N LYS A 19 -8.11 5.93 -9.44
CA LYS A 19 -8.12 4.96 -10.54
C LYS A 19 -7.43 3.67 -10.09
N ALA A 20 -8.03 2.54 -10.42
CA ALA A 20 -7.39 1.25 -10.21
C ALA A 20 -6.10 1.16 -11.03
N PHE A 21 -5.07 0.57 -10.45
CA PHE A 21 -3.80 0.24 -11.11
C PHE A 21 -3.34 -1.13 -10.57
N ASN A 22 -2.55 -1.86 -11.35
CA ASN A 22 -2.03 -3.18 -10.96
C ASN A 22 -0.49 -3.25 -11.06
N SER A 23 0.15 -2.14 -11.41
CA SER A 23 1.60 -2.03 -11.53
C SER A 23 2.06 -0.65 -11.03
N TRP A 24 3.26 -0.59 -10.47
CA TRP A 24 3.86 0.64 -10.01
C TRP A 24 5.38 0.57 -10.14
N HIS A 25 6.02 1.73 -10.25
CA HIS A 25 7.47 1.83 -10.40
C HIS A 25 7.98 3.11 -9.71
N ILE A 26 9.09 2.98 -8.97
CA ILE A 26 9.80 4.13 -8.39
C ILE A 26 11.19 4.25 -9.01
N PHE A 27 11.53 5.42 -9.51
CA PHE A 27 12.85 5.70 -10.06
C PHE A 27 13.33 7.12 -9.75
N PRO A 28 14.65 7.34 -9.61
CA PRO A 28 15.20 8.67 -9.44
C PRO A 28 15.02 9.47 -10.74
N ARG A 29 14.59 10.73 -10.63
CA ARG A 29 14.58 11.67 -11.76
C ARG A 29 15.87 12.48 -11.80
N ASP A 30 16.27 12.99 -10.65
CA ASP A 30 17.48 13.77 -10.43
C ASP A 30 17.93 13.66 -8.96
N ALA A 31 18.90 14.47 -8.54
CA ALA A 31 19.44 14.44 -7.17
C ALA A 31 18.43 14.91 -6.10
N GLU A 32 17.39 15.63 -6.48
CA GLU A 32 16.44 16.24 -5.55
C GLU A 32 15.07 15.58 -5.58
N CYS A 33 14.77 14.77 -6.60
CA CYS A 33 13.45 14.20 -6.84
C CYS A 33 13.47 12.74 -7.30
N PHE A 34 12.43 12.01 -6.92
CA PHE A 34 12.07 10.71 -7.47
C PHE A 34 10.65 10.75 -8.04
N VAL A 35 10.38 9.85 -8.98
CA VAL A 35 9.07 9.67 -9.59
C VAL A 35 8.48 8.35 -9.11
N LEU A 36 7.20 8.39 -8.76
CA LEU A 36 6.37 7.21 -8.54
C LEU A 36 5.32 7.17 -9.65
N ASP A 37 5.45 6.20 -10.53
CA ASP A 37 4.51 5.92 -11.61
C ASP A 37 3.58 4.79 -11.19
N PHE A 38 2.30 4.98 -11.47
CA PHE A 38 1.24 3.98 -11.33
C PHE A 38 0.72 3.63 -12.71
N GLY A 39 0.58 2.34 -13.00
CA GLY A 39 0.21 1.87 -14.32
C GLY A 39 -0.70 0.66 -14.31
N GLU A 40 -1.35 0.47 -15.45
CA GLU A 40 -2.14 -0.71 -15.75
C GLU A 40 -1.36 -1.58 -16.75
N SER A 41 -0.89 -2.72 -16.29
CA SER A 41 -0.32 -3.77 -17.12
C SER A 41 -1.46 -4.54 -17.77
N HIS A 42 -1.44 -4.59 -19.10
CA HIS A 42 -2.32 -5.47 -19.86
C HIS A 42 -1.58 -6.77 -20.22
N ALA A 43 -2.26 -7.76 -20.79
CA ALA A 43 -1.73 -9.11 -21.08
C ALA A 43 -0.66 -9.16 -22.21
N SER A 44 0.01 -8.04 -22.47
CA SER A 44 1.15 -7.84 -23.35
C SER A 44 2.05 -6.80 -22.69
N ASP A 45 3.36 -6.86 -22.86
CA ASP A 45 4.45 -6.11 -22.18
C ASP A 45 4.37 -4.55 -22.14
N THR A 46 3.19 -3.98 -22.37
CA THR A 46 2.86 -2.57 -22.25
C THR A 46 2.19 -2.27 -20.90
N ILE A 47 2.76 -1.28 -20.21
CA ILE A 47 2.16 -0.65 -19.03
C ILE A 47 1.59 0.70 -19.47
N ALA A 48 0.29 0.89 -19.33
CA ALA A 48 -0.35 2.17 -19.55
C ALA A 48 -0.23 3.03 -18.28
N LEU A 49 0.38 4.21 -18.38
CA LEU A 49 0.52 5.12 -17.23
C LEU A 49 -0.85 5.68 -16.82
N VAL A 50 -1.23 5.42 -15.57
CA VAL A 50 -2.48 5.92 -14.95
C VAL A 50 -2.23 7.26 -14.27
N SER A 51 -1.14 7.35 -13.50
CA SER A 51 -0.72 8.59 -12.83
C SER A 51 0.77 8.58 -12.51
N SER A 52 1.34 9.77 -12.33
CA SER A 52 2.74 9.97 -11.99
C SER A 52 2.86 11.04 -10.91
N SER A 53 3.61 10.74 -9.86
CA SER A 53 3.85 11.65 -8.74
C SER A 53 5.33 11.98 -8.64
N LEU A 54 5.66 13.27 -8.66
CA LEU A 54 7.02 13.76 -8.41
C LEU A 54 7.15 14.08 -6.91
N LEU A 55 8.12 13.45 -6.26
CA LEU A 55 8.34 13.58 -4.83
C LEU A 55 9.78 14.01 -4.55
N SER A 56 9.97 14.83 -3.52
CA SER A 56 11.31 15.25 -3.12
C SER A 56 12.09 14.08 -2.53
N ALA A 57 13.34 13.90 -2.93
CA ALA A 57 14.28 12.93 -2.39
C ALA A 57 14.46 13.06 -0.86
N ARG A 58 14.24 14.25 -0.29
CA ARG A 58 14.25 14.45 1.18
C ARG A 58 13.15 13.65 1.88
N GLN A 59 12.04 13.39 1.19
CA GLN A 59 10.89 12.66 1.71
C GLN A 59 10.92 11.17 1.35
N TYR A 60 11.90 10.72 0.55
CA TYR A 60 11.95 9.35 0.04
C TYR A 60 11.88 8.30 1.15
N LYS A 61 12.71 8.45 2.18
CA LYS A 61 12.75 7.51 3.31
C LYS A 61 11.42 7.45 4.04
N ASP A 62 10.85 8.60 4.40
CA ASP A 62 9.59 8.67 5.15
C ASP A 62 8.42 8.12 4.32
N PHE A 63 8.43 8.38 3.01
CA PHE A 63 7.47 7.86 2.06
C PHE A 63 7.54 6.33 1.97
N VAL A 64 8.72 5.76 1.73
CA VAL A 64 8.92 4.30 1.64
C VAL A 64 8.54 3.62 2.95
N MET A 65 8.91 4.17 4.10
CA MET A 65 8.52 3.64 5.41
C MET A 65 7.00 3.65 5.61
N SER A 66 6.32 4.72 5.20
CA SER A 66 4.86 4.81 5.29
C SER A 66 4.17 3.82 4.35
N LEU A 67 4.70 3.65 3.13
CA LEU A 67 4.20 2.70 2.15
C LEU A 67 4.33 1.26 2.66
N LEU A 68 5.51 0.90 3.19
CA LEU A 68 5.74 -0.42 3.79
C LEU A 68 4.78 -0.64 4.95
N ALA A 69 4.67 0.30 5.90
CA ALA A 69 3.77 0.16 7.04
C ALA A 69 2.30 -0.03 6.62
N ALA A 70 1.84 0.71 5.60
CA ALA A 70 0.50 0.54 5.04
C ALA A 70 0.32 -0.83 4.38
N GLY A 71 1.31 -1.29 3.61
CA GLY A 71 1.30 -2.62 3.00
C GLY A 71 1.25 -3.74 4.04
N LEU A 72 2.07 -3.65 5.10
CA LEU A 72 2.04 -4.63 6.21
C LEU A 72 0.67 -4.69 6.88
N ALA A 73 0.06 -3.52 7.13
CA ALA A 73 -1.27 -3.43 7.73
C ALA A 73 -2.35 -4.01 6.82
N TYR A 74 -2.20 -3.84 5.50
CA TYR A 74 -3.10 -4.44 4.51
C TYR A 74 -2.98 -5.97 4.49
N GLU A 75 -1.77 -6.53 4.44
CA GLU A 75 -1.56 -7.99 4.51
C GLU A 75 -2.16 -8.58 5.80
N ASP A 76 -1.96 -7.96 6.97
CA ASP A 76 -2.53 -8.45 8.25
C ASP A 76 -4.07 -8.39 8.25
N ALA A 77 -4.66 -7.35 7.67
CA ALA A 77 -6.11 -7.14 7.65
C ALA A 77 -6.84 -8.04 6.64
N TYR A 78 -6.22 -8.32 5.49
CA TYR A 78 -6.87 -9.00 4.36
C TYR A 78 -6.29 -10.38 4.06
N SER A 79 -5.20 -10.80 4.73
CA SER A 79 -4.51 -12.08 4.50
C SER A 79 -4.03 -12.30 3.06
N GLU A 80 -3.83 -11.22 2.30
CA GLU A 80 -3.25 -11.21 0.96
C GLU A 80 -1.72 -11.10 1.06
N ASP A 81 -0.98 -11.83 0.21
CA ASP A 81 0.48 -11.78 0.16
C ASP A 81 0.92 -10.73 -0.88
N LEU A 82 1.37 -9.56 -0.40
CA LEU A 82 1.96 -8.51 -1.22
C LEU A 82 3.48 -8.70 -1.38
N GLY A 83 4.05 -9.81 -0.89
CA GLY A 83 5.48 -10.08 -0.90
C GLY A 83 6.27 -9.25 0.10
N LEU A 84 5.62 -8.63 1.09
CA LEU A 84 6.27 -7.80 2.10
C LEU A 84 6.79 -8.63 3.28
N ASP A 85 7.29 -9.84 3.01
CA ASP A 85 8.01 -10.77 3.92
C ASP A 85 7.62 -10.68 5.41
N LEU A 86 6.32 -10.55 5.71
CA LEU A 86 5.84 -10.54 7.08
C LEU A 86 6.09 -11.92 7.69
N PRO A 87 6.50 -12.01 8.96
CA PRO A 87 6.48 -13.27 9.66
C PRO A 87 5.04 -13.79 9.67
N LYS A 88 4.77 -14.80 8.83
CA LYS A 88 3.44 -15.41 8.67
C LYS A 88 2.94 -15.80 10.05
N ARG A 89 1.87 -15.16 10.53
CA ARG A 89 1.21 -15.56 11.77
C ARG A 89 0.77 -17.01 11.56
N LYS A 90 1.39 -17.93 12.30
CA LYS A 90 0.90 -19.31 12.39
C LYS A 90 -0.53 -19.20 12.89
N SER A 91 -1.48 -19.52 12.03
CA SER A 91 -2.87 -19.68 12.45
C SER A 91 -2.93 -20.87 13.40
N GLU A 92 -2.93 -20.60 14.70
CA GLU A 92 -3.40 -21.56 15.69
C GLU A 92 -4.92 -21.67 15.57
N HIS A 93 -5.38 -22.34 14.51
CA HIS A 93 -6.68 -22.99 14.54
C HIS A 93 -6.51 -24.35 15.22
N THR A 94 -6.46 -24.33 16.54
CA THR A 94 -6.77 -25.50 17.35
C THR A 94 -8.28 -25.73 17.27
N SER A 95 -8.71 -26.43 16.22
CA SER A 95 -10.01 -27.08 16.21
C SER A 95 -9.94 -28.26 17.17
N THR A 96 -10.54 -28.12 18.35
CA THR A 96 -10.76 -29.18 19.34
C THR A 96 -11.45 -30.38 18.66
N PRO A 97 -10.95 -31.63 18.79
CA PRO A 97 -11.68 -32.78 18.29
C PRO A 97 -12.81 -33.14 19.25
N ALA A 98 -14.02 -33.12 18.71
CA ALA A 98 -15.19 -33.93 18.96
C ALA A 98 -15.33 -34.59 20.35
N ASP A 99 -16.37 -34.14 21.07
CA ASP A 99 -17.11 -34.97 22.02
C ASP A 99 -17.33 -36.37 21.42
N LYS A 100 -16.81 -37.39 22.11
CA LYS A 100 -17.28 -38.76 21.95
C LYS A 100 -18.39 -38.97 22.97
N GLU A 101 -19.58 -39.21 22.44
CA GLU A 101 -20.67 -39.89 23.13
C GLU A 101 -20.18 -41.25 23.65
N ASP A 102 -20.48 -41.54 24.91
CA ASP A 102 -20.67 -42.89 25.46
C ASP A 102 -21.96 -42.88 26.30
#